data_AF-X1G4Z6-F1
#
_entry.id   AF-X1G4Z6-F1
#
_cell.length_a   1.000
_cell.length_b   1.000
_cell.length_c   1.000
_cell.angle_alpha   90.00
_cell.angle_beta   90.00
_cell.angle_gamma   90.00
#
_symmetry.space_group_name_H-M   'P 1'
#
loop_
_entity.id
_entity.type
_entity.pdbx_description
1 polymer ?
#
loop_
_entity_poly.entity_id
_entity_poly.type
_entity_poly.pdbx_seq_one_letter_code
_entity_poly.pdbx_strand_id
1 'polypeptide(L)'
;MTLISGYIVRYQREAGFAVLLAFYVIYLATSQIAATRIVFFDLGFYKFAAPAAVFLYPFIAQAIDMINEVYGRKKTHLAIGIAFATQVLLVIFILLVKRLNSAP
;
A
#
# COMPACT_ATOMS: atom_id res chain seq x y z
N MET A 1 -33.35 20.59 4.60
CA MET A 1 -31.93 20.96 4.79
C MET A 1 -31.05 19.84 5.36
N THR A 2 -31.60 18.74 5.88
CA THR A 2 -30.83 17.60 6.43
C THR A 2 -30.38 16.55 5.41
N LEU A 3 -31.06 16.42 4.26
CA LEU A 3 -30.70 15.43 3.23
C LEU A 3 -29.56 15.86 2.30
N ILE A 4 -29.38 17.17 2.10
CA ILE A 4 -28.37 17.75 1.20
C ILE A 4 -26.96 17.62 1.82
N SER A 5 -26.85 17.77 3.13
CA SER A 5 -25.58 17.61 3.88
C SER A 5 -25.04 16.16 3.79
N GLY A 6 -25.94 15.16 3.83
CA GLY A 6 -25.55 13.75 3.67
C GLY A 6 -25.06 13.39 2.26
N TYR A 7 -25.52 14.10 1.22
CA TYR A 7 -25.15 13.82 -0.17
C TYR A 7 -23.79 14.42 -0.55
N ILE A 8 -23.48 15.63 -0.06
CA ILE A 8 -22.19 16.30 -0.28
C ILE A 8 -21.04 15.60 0.48
N VAL A 9 -21.31 15.10 1.69
CA VAL A 9 -20.33 14.29 2.46
C VAL A 9 -20.09 12.91 1.82
N ARG A 10 -21.08 12.34 1.11
CA ARG A 10 -20.92 11.06 0.42
C ARG A 10 -20.01 11.16 -0.81
N TYR A 11 -19.99 12.29 -1.52
CA TYR A 11 -19.17 12.46 -2.73
C TYR A 11 -17.67 12.53 -2.43
N GLN A 12 -17.26 13.13 -1.29
CA GLN A 12 -15.84 13.11 -0.86
C GLN A 12 -15.39 11.76 -0.28
N ARG A 13 -16.30 10.96 0.27
CA ARG A 13 -15.96 9.65 0.85
C ARG A 13 -15.42 8.69 -0.20
N GLU A 14 -15.99 8.64 -1.39
CA GLU A 14 -15.50 7.72 -2.43
C GLU A 14 -14.12 8.13 -2.97
N ALA A 15 -13.89 9.43 -3.17
CA ALA A 15 -12.57 9.94 -3.52
C ALA A 15 -11.52 9.65 -2.42
N GLY A 16 -11.89 9.84 -1.14
CA GLY A 16 -11.03 9.50 -0.01
C GLY A 16 -10.65 8.01 0.05
N PHE A 17 -11.57 7.12 -0.31
CA PHE A 17 -11.29 5.68 -0.37
C PHE A 17 -10.27 5.38 -1.46
N ALA A 18 -10.43 5.96 -2.64
CA ALA A 18 -9.49 5.78 -3.75
C ALA A 18 -8.09 6.30 -3.40
N VAL A 19 -8.00 7.44 -2.72
CA VAL A 19 -6.72 8.01 -2.27
C VAL A 19 -6.03 7.11 -1.23
N LEU A 20 -6.75 6.65 -0.21
CA LEU A 20 -6.18 5.76 0.80
C LEU A 20 -5.78 4.40 0.21
N LEU A 21 -6.59 3.89 -0.71
CA LEU A 21 -6.27 2.68 -1.46
C LEU A 21 -5.00 2.87 -2.31
N ALA A 22 -4.84 4.01 -2.99
CA ALA A 22 -3.65 4.30 -3.77
C ALA A 22 -2.40 4.37 -2.87
N PHE A 23 -2.47 5.04 -1.73
CA PHE A 23 -1.38 5.06 -0.75
C PHE A 23 -1.04 3.64 -0.27
N TYR A 24 -2.05 2.85 0.09
CA TYR A 24 -1.86 1.47 0.53
C TYR A 24 -1.16 0.61 -0.53
N VAL A 25 -1.57 0.72 -1.80
CA VAL A 25 -0.97 -0.01 -2.93
C VAL A 25 0.48 0.42 -3.16
N ILE A 26 0.76 1.73 -3.13
CA ILE A 26 2.12 2.26 -3.31
C ILE A 26 3.02 1.81 -2.18
N TYR A 27 2.58 1.93 -0.92
CA TYR A 27 3.38 1.49 0.23
C TYR A 27 3.71 0.00 0.17
N LEU A 28 2.76 -0.84 -0.23
CA LEU A 28 3.01 -2.26 -0.43
C LEU A 28 4.03 -2.53 -1.54
N ALA A 29 3.88 -1.89 -2.71
CA ALA A 29 4.81 -2.06 -3.82
C ALA A 29 6.22 -1.58 -3.46
N THR A 30 6.34 -0.41 -2.83
CA THR A 30 7.63 0.11 -2.35
C THR A 30 8.23 -0.80 -1.28
N SER A 31 7.42 -1.38 -0.40
CA SER A 31 7.89 -2.35 0.61
C SER A 31 8.50 -3.59 -0.02
N GLN A 32 7.94 -4.10 -1.12
CA GLN A 32 8.50 -5.27 -1.82
C GLN A 32 9.87 -4.95 -2.43
N ILE A 33 10.02 -3.76 -3.04
CA ILE A 33 11.29 -3.30 -3.61
C ILE A 33 12.32 -3.07 -2.50
N ALA A 34 11.93 -2.37 -1.42
CA ALA A 34 12.79 -2.07 -0.28
C ALA A 34 13.21 -3.34 0.49
N ALA A 35 12.41 -4.40 0.46
CA ALA A 35 12.73 -5.67 1.11
C ALA A 35 14.00 -6.33 0.53
N THR A 36 14.39 -6.00 -0.69
CA THR A 36 15.62 -6.51 -1.31
C THR A 36 16.89 -5.97 -0.66
N ARG A 37 16.81 -4.86 0.07
CA ARG A 37 17.95 -4.23 0.75
C ARG A 37 17.93 -4.55 2.24
N ILE A 38 18.93 -5.27 2.70
CA ILE A 38 19.19 -5.47 4.14
C ILE A 38 19.93 -4.23 4.67
N VAL A 39 19.41 -3.67 5.76
CA VAL A 39 19.98 -2.50 6.44
C VAL A 39 20.36 -2.90 7.86
N PHE A 40 21.53 -2.44 8.30
CA PHE A 40 21.93 -2.52 9.69
C PHE A 40 21.36 -1.33 10.43
N PHE A 41 20.49 -1.60 11.38
CA PHE A 41 19.99 -0.60 12.28
C PHE A 41 20.81 -0.67 13.57
N ASP A 42 21.38 0.46 13.96
CA ASP A 42 22.12 0.60 15.21
C ASP A 42 21.20 1.29 16.22
N LEU A 43 20.72 0.54 17.22
CA LEU A 43 19.90 1.08 18.31
C LEU A 43 20.77 1.70 19.43
N GLY A 44 22.09 1.74 19.27
CA GLY A 44 23.04 2.24 20.27
C GLY A 44 23.45 1.19 21.32
N PHE A 45 22.67 0.13 21.50
CA PHE A 45 22.97 -1.01 22.39
C PHE A 45 23.12 -2.35 21.64
N TYR A 46 22.57 -2.46 20.43
CA TYR A 46 22.67 -3.67 19.61
C TYR A 46 22.45 -3.33 18.12
N LYS A 47 23.17 -4.02 17.24
CA LYS A 47 23.03 -3.90 15.79
C LYS A 47 22.18 -5.05 15.25
N PHE A 48 21.09 -4.72 14.58
CA PHE A 48 20.18 -5.70 13.97
C PHE A 48 20.17 -5.50 12.46
N ALA A 49 20.28 -6.61 11.74
CA ALA A 49 20.12 -6.64 10.30
C ALA A 49 18.66 -6.94 10.00
N ALA A 50 17.96 -6.00 9.35
CA ALA A 50 16.59 -6.21 8.92
C ALA A 50 16.39 -5.63 7.52
N PRO A 51 15.41 -6.14 6.75
CA PRO A 51 15.05 -5.54 5.48
C PRO A 51 14.62 -4.07 5.68
N ALA A 52 15.02 -3.18 4.77
CA ALA A 52 14.61 -1.78 4.82
C ALA A 52 13.08 -1.60 4.81
N ALA A 53 12.37 -2.58 4.26
CA ALA A 53 10.91 -2.69 4.27
C ALA A 53 10.27 -2.61 5.65
N VAL A 54 10.98 -2.99 6.73
CA VAL A 54 10.45 -2.92 8.09
C VAL A 54 10.02 -1.49 8.47
N PHE A 55 10.70 -0.49 7.92
CA PHE A 55 10.35 0.92 8.10
C PHE A 55 9.00 1.31 7.47
N LEU A 56 8.56 0.59 6.44
CA LEU A 56 7.32 0.89 5.71
C LEU A 56 6.08 0.25 6.33
N TYR A 57 6.24 -0.80 7.15
CA TYR A 57 5.11 -1.50 7.76
C TYR A 57 4.18 -0.62 8.61
N PRO A 58 4.66 0.32 9.44
CA PRO A 58 3.78 1.21 10.20
C PRO A 58 2.84 2.04 9.29
N PHE A 59 3.34 2.50 8.14
CA PHE A 59 2.54 3.27 7.19
C PHE A 59 1.51 2.40 6.45
N ILE A 60 1.87 1.15 6.13
CA ILE A 60 0.95 0.18 5.53
C ILE A 60 -0.18 -0.14 6.52
N ALA A 61 0.17 -0.43 7.78
CA ALA A 61 -0.79 -0.71 8.85
C ALA A 61 -1.72 0.49 9.09
N GLN A 62 -1.16 1.70 9.16
CA GLN A 62 -1.96 2.92 9.32
C GLN A 62 -2.95 3.11 8.16
N ALA A 63 -2.53 2.92 6.90
CA ALA A 63 -3.41 3.09 5.76
C ALA A 63 -4.57 2.09 5.78
N ILE A 64 -4.33 0.82 6.10
CA ILE A 64 -5.39 -0.19 6.15
C ILE A 64 -6.33 0.01 7.35
N ASP A 65 -5.80 0.45 8.49
CA ASP A 65 -6.59 0.76 9.68
C ASP A 65 -7.51 1.96 9.42
N MET A 66 -7.01 3.02 8.79
CA MET A 66 -7.84 4.17 8.37
C MET A 66 -8.95 3.75 7.40
N ILE A 67 -8.66 2.86 6.44
CA ILE A 67 -9.68 2.33 5.53
C ILE A 67 -10.75 1.55 6.31
N ASN A 68 -10.33 0.75 7.30
CA ASN A 68 -11.23 -0.05 8.11
C ASN A 68 -12.11 0.80 9.04
N GLU A 69 -11.56 1.84 9.65
CA GLU A 69 -12.30 2.73 10.54
C GLU A 69 -13.33 3.58 9.77
N VAL A 70 -12.93 4.17 8.63
CA VAL A 70 -13.79 5.10 7.89
C VAL A 70 -14.79 4.39 6.97
N TYR A 71 -14.40 3.28 6.34
CA TYR A 71 -15.19 2.59 5.31
C TYR A 71 -15.68 1.20 5.73
N GLY A 72 -15.24 0.71 6.88
CA GLY A 72 -15.65 -0.56 7.45
C GLY A 72 -14.93 -1.77 6.84
N ARG A 73 -15.18 -2.92 7.46
CA ARG A 73 -14.51 -4.19 7.15
C ARG A 73 -14.70 -4.67 5.70
N LYS A 74 -15.90 -4.49 5.12
CA LYS A 74 -16.19 -4.95 3.75
C LYS A 74 -15.35 -4.20 2.70
N LYS A 75 -15.18 -2.89 2.88
CA LYS A 75 -14.34 -2.05 1.99
C LYS A 75 -12.85 -2.30 2.22
N THR A 76 -12.45 -2.63 3.43
CA THR A 76 -11.07 -3.05 3.76
C THR A 76 -10.69 -4.34 3.05
N HIS A 77 -11.54 -5.37 3.09
CA HIS A 77 -11.30 -6.61 2.33
C HIS A 77 -11.25 -6.37 0.83
N LEU A 78 -12.11 -5.47 0.31
CA LEU A 78 -12.04 -5.06 -1.09
C LEU A 78 -10.69 -4.37 -1.39
N ALA A 79 -10.22 -3.47 -0.51
CA ALA A 79 -8.93 -2.81 -0.66
C ALA A 79 -7.77 -3.80 -0.65
N ILE A 80 -7.79 -4.80 0.25
CA ILE A 80 -6.80 -5.89 0.28
C ILE A 80 -6.85 -6.70 -1.02
N GLY A 81 -8.04 -7.03 -1.53
CA GLY A 81 -8.20 -7.75 -2.79
C GLY A 81 -7.67 -6.97 -3.99
N ILE A 82 -7.98 -5.67 -4.09
CA ILE A 82 -7.46 -4.79 -5.13
C ILE A 82 -5.93 -4.65 -5.03
N ALA A 83 -5.41 -4.46 -3.82
CA ALA A 83 -3.98 -4.39 -3.59
C ALA A 83 -3.29 -5.69 -4.02
N PHE A 84 -3.81 -6.85 -3.63
CA PHE A 84 -3.27 -8.14 -4.05
C PHE A 84 -3.25 -8.29 -5.58
N ALA A 85 -4.36 -8.00 -6.26
CA ALA A 85 -4.44 -8.10 -7.72
C ALA A 85 -3.45 -7.15 -8.42
N THR A 86 -3.33 -5.92 -7.93
CA THR A 86 -2.36 -4.94 -8.47
C THR A 86 -0.91 -5.34 -8.20
N GLN A 87 -0.60 -5.95 -7.05
CA GLN A 87 0.75 -6.51 -6.80
C GLN A 87 1.08 -7.66 -7.74
N VAL A 88 0.13 -8.57 -8.01
CA VAL A 88 0.32 -9.65 -8.98
C VAL A 88 0.59 -9.07 -10.38
N LEU A 89 -0.19 -8.08 -10.80
CA LEU A 89 0.00 -7.40 -12.08
C LEU A 89 1.37 -6.72 -12.18
N LEU A 90 1.81 -6.05 -11.10
CA LEU A 90 3.14 -5.43 -11.02
C LEU A 90 4.25 -6.48 -11.26
N VAL A 91 4.19 -7.62 -10.58
CA VAL A 91 5.17 -8.70 -10.76
C VAL A 91 5.16 -9.25 -12.18
N ILE A 92 3.98 -9.44 -12.78
CA ILE A 92 3.84 -9.86 -14.18
C ILE A 92 4.52 -8.86 -15.12
N PHE A 93 4.32 -7.55 -14.93
CA PHE A 93 4.98 -6.53 -15.74
C PHE A 93 6.49 -6.53 -15.56
N ILE A 94 7.00 -6.66 -14.33
CA ILE A 94 8.45 -6.77 -14.09
C ILE A 94 9.03 -7.98 -14.83
N LEU A 95 8.36 -9.13 -14.77
CA LEU A 95 8.79 -10.35 -15.45
C LEU A 95 8.73 -10.22 -16.98
N LEU A 96 7.71 -9.55 -17.51
CA LEU A 96 7.56 -9.29 -18.93
C LEU A 96 8.71 -8.41 -19.43
N VAL A 97 8.98 -7.28 -18.75
CA VAL A 97 10.08 -6.37 -19.09
C VAL A 97 11.43 -7.09 -19.03
N LYS A 98 11.66 -7.94 -18.02
CA LYS A 98 12.89 -8.74 -17.91
C LYS A 98 13.09 -9.74 -19.04
N ARG A 99 12.03 -10.16 -19.74
CA ARG A 99 12.10 -11.08 -20.88
C ARG A 99 12.34 -10.38 -22.22
N LEU A 100 12.24 -9.05 -22.28
CA LEU A 100 12.60 -8.31 -23.48
C LEU A 100 14.12 -8.34 -23.64
N ASN A 101 14.60 -8.67 -24.84
CA ASN A 101 16.03 -8.65 -25.12
C ASN A 101 16.56 -7.23 -24.87
N SER A 102 17.54 -7.11 -23.98
CA SER A 102 18.26 -5.87 -23.75
C SER A 102 18.88 -5.42 -25.07
N ALA A 103 18.68 -4.15 -25.42
CA ALA A 103 19.41 -3.54 -26.52
C ALA A 103 20.94 -3.61 -26.22
N PRO A 104 21.79 -3.84 -27.26
CA PRO A 104 23.23 -4.00 -27.10
C PRO A 104 23.91 -2.74 -26.55
#